data_AF-A0AAX1PBG9-F1
#
_entry.id   AF-A0AAX1PBG9-F1
#
_cell.length_a   1.000
_cell.length_b   1.000
_cell.length_c   1.000
_cell.angle_alpha   90.00
_cell.angle_beta   90.00
_cell.angle_gamma   90.00
#
_symmetry.space_group_name_H-M   'P 1'
#
loop_
_entity.id
_entity.type
_entity.pdbx_description
1 polymer ?
#
loop_
_entity_poly.entity_id
_entity_poly.type
_entity_poly.pdbx_seq_one_letter_code
_entity_poly.pdbx_strand_id
1 'polypeptide(L)'
;HLAYEERQAFQNAPRHRREPTTREARRIASLETRLEKIDGELEEACDAEDEAKAEKLEQRRDQVVGELQDAEDALQGYTPEVREVAGAIVTIDRNGEAAIHRGLLREAEAKALRTLEKLRRGFDSTEGESANDEHEDADAPKAASLADGSGWMPAIFKAAGPQDAAQEEGSEQDATEDAEAMADEPAEALAA
;
A
#
# COMPACT_ATOMS: atom_id res chain seq x y z
N HIS A 1 -7.77 -19.06 2.12
CA HIS A 1 -8.48 -19.06 0.82
C HIS A 1 -9.74 -18.21 0.92
N LEU A 2 -9.82 -17.13 0.14
CA LEU A 2 -11.02 -16.29 0.01
C LEU A 2 -12.02 -17.01 -0.91
N ALA A 3 -13.28 -17.16 -0.48
CA ALA A 3 -14.31 -17.73 -1.35
C ALA A 3 -14.61 -16.77 -2.51
N TYR A 4 -15.02 -17.31 -3.66
CA TYR A 4 -15.35 -16.50 -4.83
C TYR A 4 -16.46 -15.49 -4.53
N GLU A 5 -17.48 -15.88 -3.76
CA GLU A 5 -18.61 -15.05 -3.35
C GLU A 5 -18.18 -13.86 -2.49
N GLU A 6 -17.25 -14.08 -1.55
CA GLU A 6 -16.69 -13.03 -0.70
C GLU A 6 -15.87 -12.04 -1.52
N ARG A 7 -15.21 -12.48 -2.60
CA ARG A 7 -14.44 -11.61 -3.50
C ARG A 7 -15.32 -10.78 -4.44
N GLN A 8 -16.45 -11.32 -4.90
CA GLN A 8 -17.37 -10.61 -5.80
C GLN A 8 -18.09 -9.43 -5.12
N ALA A 9 -18.19 -9.45 -3.78
CA ALA A 9 -18.76 -8.35 -3.02
C ALA A 9 -17.91 -7.07 -3.03
N PHE A 10 -16.64 -7.15 -3.44
CA PHE A 10 -15.70 -6.03 -3.47
C PHE A 10 -15.20 -5.76 -4.88
N GLN A 11 -15.01 -4.49 -5.19
CA GLN A 11 -14.44 -4.04 -6.45
C GLN A 11 -12.94 -3.80 -6.28
N ASN A 12 -12.14 -4.12 -7.30
CA ASN A 12 -10.71 -3.78 -7.27
C ASN A 12 -10.50 -2.27 -7.47
N ALA A 13 -9.70 -1.70 -6.60
CA ALA A 13 -9.26 -0.32 -6.64
C ALA A 13 -8.41 -0.05 -7.89
N PRO A 14 -8.62 1.08 -8.58
CA PRO A 14 -7.78 1.47 -9.70
C PRO A 14 -6.34 1.69 -9.23
N ARG A 15 -5.39 1.02 -9.88
CA ARG A 15 -3.94 1.23 -9.69
C ARG A 15 -3.43 2.18 -10.75
N HIS A 16 -2.56 3.11 -10.36
CA HIS A 16 -1.85 3.99 -11.28
C HIS A 16 -0.38 3.59 -11.34
N ARG A 17 0.20 3.54 -12.54
CA ARG A 17 1.65 3.34 -12.70
C ARG A 17 2.34 4.62 -12.26
N ARG A 18 3.07 4.57 -11.14
CA ARG A 18 3.88 5.74 -10.73
C ARG A 18 5.03 5.93 -11.70
N GLU A 19 5.53 7.16 -11.80
CA GLU A 19 6.75 7.42 -12.54
C GLU A 19 7.90 6.61 -11.90
N PRO A 20 8.62 5.79 -12.69
CA PRO A 20 9.76 5.04 -12.18
C PRO A 20 10.81 6.01 -11.63
N THR A 21 11.34 5.73 -10.44
CA THR A 21 12.52 6.48 -9.98
C THR A 21 13.71 6.16 -10.88
N THR A 22 14.72 7.03 -10.94
CA THR A 22 15.93 6.81 -11.77
C THR A 22 16.61 5.47 -11.49
N ARG A 23 16.61 5.00 -10.23
CA ARG A 23 17.16 3.70 -9.84
C ARG A 23 16.31 2.54 -10.37
N GLU A 24 15.00 2.66 -10.29
CA GLU A 24 14.06 1.63 -10.75
C GLU A 24 14.02 1.56 -12.28
N ALA A 25 13.99 2.71 -12.96
CA ALA A 25 14.12 2.80 -14.41
C ALA A 25 15.41 2.13 -14.90
N ARG A 26 16.55 2.40 -14.24
CA ARG A 26 17.81 1.75 -14.57
C ARG A 26 17.77 0.23 -14.32
N ARG A 27 17.11 -0.22 -13.25
CA ARG A 27 16.95 -1.65 -12.94
C ARG A 27 16.10 -2.35 -14.00
N ILE A 28 14.97 -1.77 -14.38
CA ILE A 28 14.08 -2.29 -15.43
C ILE A 28 14.84 -2.39 -16.76
N ALA A 29 15.48 -1.30 -17.20
CA ALA A 29 16.29 -1.30 -18.41
C ALA A 29 17.41 -2.36 -18.37
N SER A 30 18.08 -2.54 -17.22
CA SER A 30 19.11 -3.57 -17.06
C SER A 30 18.54 -5.00 -17.12
N LEU A 31 17.31 -5.22 -16.67
CA LEU A 31 16.64 -6.52 -16.75
C LEU A 31 16.19 -6.79 -18.19
N GLU A 32 15.67 -5.79 -18.89
CA GLU A 32 15.30 -5.86 -20.31
C GLU A 32 16.51 -6.20 -21.19
N THR A 33 17.64 -5.47 -21.05
CA THR A 33 18.87 -5.80 -21.79
C THR A 33 19.39 -7.21 -21.46
N ARG A 34 19.20 -7.67 -20.22
CA ARG A 34 19.59 -9.03 -19.84
C ARG A 34 18.68 -10.08 -20.47
N LEU A 35 17.39 -9.78 -20.64
CA LEU A 35 16.44 -10.63 -21.34
C LEU A 35 16.82 -10.75 -22.82
N GLU A 36 17.06 -9.64 -23.50
CA GLU A 36 17.51 -9.62 -24.90
C GLU A 36 18.77 -10.45 -25.11
N LYS A 37 19.73 -10.38 -24.17
CA LYS A 37 20.94 -11.20 -24.23
C LYS A 37 20.63 -12.69 -24.08
N ILE A 38 19.73 -13.06 -23.17
CA ILE A 38 19.33 -14.46 -22.98
C ILE A 38 18.62 -14.96 -24.23
N ASP A 39 17.71 -14.18 -24.81
CA ASP A 39 16.98 -14.55 -26.01
C ASP A 39 17.93 -14.78 -27.20
N GLY A 40 18.95 -13.93 -27.37
CA GLY A 40 19.99 -14.15 -28.39
C GLY A 40 20.85 -15.40 -28.13
N GLU A 41 21.21 -15.69 -26.87
CA GLU A 41 21.90 -16.93 -26.52
C GLU A 41 21.01 -18.17 -26.73
N LEU A 42 19.68 -18.01 -26.61
CA LEU A 42 18.68 -19.05 -26.80
C LEU A 42 18.51 -19.37 -28.29
N GLU A 43 18.44 -18.33 -29.14
CA GLU A 43 18.49 -18.49 -30.60
C GLU A 43 19.77 -19.22 -31.05
N GLU A 44 20.93 -18.84 -30.54
CA GLU A 44 22.20 -19.53 -30.85
C GLU A 44 22.20 -21.00 -30.39
N ALA A 45 21.58 -21.31 -29.24
CA ALA A 45 21.44 -22.67 -28.75
C ALA A 45 20.47 -23.51 -29.62
N CYS A 46 19.40 -22.89 -30.11
CA CYS A 46 18.46 -23.52 -31.05
C CYS A 46 19.13 -23.81 -32.40
N ASP A 47 19.91 -22.87 -32.93
CA ASP A 47 20.67 -23.05 -34.17
C ASP A 47 21.74 -24.16 -34.04
N ALA A 48 22.28 -24.34 -32.83
CA ALA A 48 23.24 -25.39 -32.52
C ALA A 48 22.59 -26.74 -32.13
N GLU A 49 21.25 -26.84 -32.15
CA GLU A 49 20.47 -28.01 -31.70
C GLU A 49 20.84 -28.48 -30.27
N ASP A 50 21.27 -27.56 -29.40
CA ASP A 50 21.62 -27.86 -28.00
C ASP A 50 20.41 -27.65 -27.07
N GLU A 51 19.55 -28.68 -27.03
CA GLU A 51 18.33 -28.69 -26.19
C GLU A 51 18.64 -28.47 -24.70
N ALA A 52 19.75 -29.03 -24.20
CA ALA A 52 20.11 -28.94 -22.79
C ALA A 52 20.56 -27.53 -22.39
N LYS A 53 21.19 -26.77 -23.30
CA LYS A 53 21.49 -25.35 -23.11
C LYS A 53 20.24 -24.50 -23.26
N ALA A 54 19.38 -24.79 -24.24
CA ALA A 54 18.13 -24.08 -24.48
C ALA A 54 17.21 -24.13 -23.24
N GLU A 55 17.01 -25.30 -22.64
CA GLU A 55 16.17 -25.45 -21.43
C GLU A 55 16.68 -24.61 -20.25
N LYS A 56 18.00 -24.57 -20.02
CA LYS A 56 18.60 -23.76 -18.96
C LYS A 56 18.46 -22.26 -19.20
N LEU A 57 18.62 -21.83 -20.45
CA LEU A 57 18.42 -20.45 -20.83
C LEU A 57 16.96 -20.03 -20.70
N GLU A 58 16.03 -20.94 -21.02
CA GLU A 58 14.60 -20.71 -20.86
C GLU A 58 14.20 -20.55 -19.38
N GLN A 59 14.68 -21.41 -18.49
CA GLN A 59 14.46 -21.22 -17.04
C GLN A 59 15.01 -19.89 -16.53
N ARG A 60 16.17 -19.47 -17.06
CA ARG A 60 16.79 -18.19 -16.69
C ARG A 60 16.04 -16.99 -17.27
N ARG A 61 15.47 -17.14 -18.48
CA ARG A 61 14.57 -16.16 -19.10
C ARG A 61 13.36 -15.95 -18.21
N ASP A 62 12.69 -17.03 -17.83
CA ASP A 62 11.49 -16.98 -16.99
C ASP A 62 11.77 -16.34 -15.62
N GLN A 63 12.94 -16.63 -15.03
CA GLN A 63 13.38 -15.95 -13.82
C GLN A 63 13.54 -14.44 -14.00
N VAL A 64 14.20 -13.99 -15.07
CA VAL A 64 14.42 -12.56 -15.34
C VAL A 64 13.10 -11.85 -15.69
N VAL A 65 12.19 -12.51 -16.41
CA VAL A 65 10.84 -12.01 -16.68
C VAL A 65 10.05 -11.86 -15.38
N GLY A 66 10.14 -12.82 -14.46
CA GLY A 66 9.55 -12.71 -13.13
C GLY A 66 10.09 -11.51 -12.35
N GLU A 67 11.40 -11.31 -12.33
CA GLU A 67 12.02 -10.15 -11.67
C GLU A 67 11.62 -8.80 -12.31
N LEU A 68 11.46 -8.77 -13.65
CA LEU A 68 10.99 -7.61 -14.37
C LEU A 68 9.54 -7.29 -13.98
N GLN A 69 8.68 -8.30 -13.97
CA GLN A 69 7.28 -8.17 -13.56
C GLN A 69 7.16 -7.68 -12.12
N ASP A 70 7.95 -8.22 -11.19
CA ASP A 70 7.98 -7.76 -9.80
C ASP A 70 8.41 -6.29 -9.70
N ALA A 71 9.40 -5.88 -10.50
CA ALA A 71 9.85 -4.49 -10.55
C ALA A 71 8.75 -3.56 -11.11
N GLU A 72 8.00 -4.00 -12.11
CA GLU A 72 6.87 -3.25 -12.66
C GLU A 72 5.66 -3.20 -11.71
N ASP A 73 5.35 -4.29 -11.02
CA ASP A 73 4.30 -4.34 -10.02
C ASP A 73 4.61 -3.47 -8.80
N ALA A 74 5.89 -3.30 -8.46
CA ALA A 74 6.36 -2.34 -7.46
C ALA A 74 6.20 -0.87 -7.91
N LEU A 75 6.02 -0.61 -9.20
CA LEU A 75 5.67 0.72 -9.71
C LEU A 75 4.16 0.97 -9.66
N GLN A 76 3.33 -0.06 -9.66
CA GLN A 76 1.89 0.10 -9.57
C GLN A 76 1.47 0.50 -8.15
N GLY A 77 1.04 1.74 -7.98
CA GLY A 77 0.60 2.30 -6.70
C GLY A 77 -0.88 2.65 -6.70
N TYR A 78 -1.43 2.81 -5.49
CA TYR A 78 -2.70 3.49 -5.30
C TYR A 78 -2.45 4.98 -5.07
N THR A 79 -3.27 5.82 -5.69
CA THR A 79 -3.34 7.25 -5.35
C THR A 79 -3.72 7.40 -3.87
N PRO A 80 -3.35 8.51 -3.21
CA PRO A 80 -3.68 8.71 -1.80
C PRO A 80 -5.20 8.58 -1.53
N GLU A 81 -6.03 9.19 -2.38
CA GLU A 81 -7.51 9.10 -2.31
C GLU A 81 -8.01 7.64 -2.34
N VAL A 82 -7.44 6.81 -3.23
CA VAL A 82 -7.81 5.39 -3.32
C VAL A 82 -7.26 4.59 -2.15
N ARG A 83 -6.07 4.93 -1.65
CA ARG A 83 -5.42 4.25 -0.52
C ARG A 83 -6.15 4.45 0.80
N GLU A 84 -6.74 5.63 1.01
CA GLU A 84 -7.53 5.92 2.22
C GLU A 84 -8.81 5.08 2.30
N VAL A 85 -9.39 4.75 1.14
CA VAL A 85 -10.68 4.05 1.06
C VAL A 85 -10.50 2.55 0.80
N ALA A 86 -9.44 2.16 0.10
CA ALA A 86 -9.18 0.76 -0.24
C ALA A 86 -8.79 -0.07 1.00
N GLY A 87 -9.59 -1.10 1.27
CA GLY A 87 -9.33 -2.09 2.29
C GLY A 87 -8.42 -3.23 1.81
N ALA A 88 -8.15 -4.16 2.74
CA ALA A 88 -7.52 -5.43 2.46
C ALA A 88 -8.24 -6.57 3.18
N ILE A 89 -8.33 -7.73 2.54
CA ILE A 89 -8.79 -8.97 3.17
C ILE A 89 -7.58 -9.89 3.34
N VAL A 90 -7.34 -10.32 4.58
CA VAL A 90 -6.33 -11.34 4.88
C VAL A 90 -7.03 -12.67 5.04
N THR A 91 -6.63 -13.67 4.27
CA THR A 91 -7.12 -15.04 4.46
C THR A 91 -6.00 -15.94 4.91
N ILE A 92 -6.30 -16.85 5.83
CA ILE A 92 -5.39 -17.93 6.21
C ILE A 92 -5.95 -19.19 5.55
N ASP A 93 -5.11 -19.94 4.86
CA ASP A 93 -5.52 -21.22 4.25
C ASP A 93 -5.52 -22.36 5.28
N ARG A 94 -5.82 -23.58 4.82
CA ARG A 94 -5.82 -24.76 5.70
C ARG A 94 -4.42 -25.23 6.09
N ASN A 95 -3.40 -24.74 5.39
CA ASN A 95 -1.99 -25.02 5.63
C ASN A 95 -1.39 -24.00 6.62
N GLY A 96 -2.11 -22.93 6.96
CA GLY A 96 -1.65 -21.83 7.79
C GLY A 96 -0.99 -20.69 7.02
N GLU A 97 -0.99 -20.72 5.69
CA GLU A 97 -0.45 -19.66 4.83
C GLU A 97 -1.41 -18.47 4.76
N ALA A 98 -0.89 -17.28 5.07
CA ALA A 98 -1.65 -16.05 5.00
C ALA A 98 -1.53 -15.40 3.61
N ALA A 99 -2.66 -15.13 2.95
CA ALA A 99 -2.76 -14.37 1.71
C ALA A 99 -3.42 -13.01 1.97
N ILE A 100 -2.78 -11.93 1.52
CA ILE A 100 -3.29 -10.56 1.67
C ILE A 100 -3.82 -10.08 0.32
N HIS A 101 -5.13 -9.85 0.24
CA HIS A 101 -5.79 -9.26 -0.92
C HIS A 101 -6.00 -7.77 -0.67
N ARG A 102 -5.15 -6.90 -1.24
CA ARG A 102 -5.20 -5.44 -1.09
C ARG A 102 -6.00 -4.78 -2.21
N GLY A 103 -6.42 -3.54 -1.98
CA GLY A 103 -7.07 -2.75 -3.02
C GLY A 103 -8.54 -3.10 -3.21
N LEU A 104 -9.24 -3.46 -2.13
CA LEU A 104 -10.65 -3.84 -2.21
C LEU A 104 -11.51 -2.65 -1.77
N LEU A 105 -12.42 -2.22 -2.65
CA LEU A 105 -13.37 -1.15 -2.41
C LEU A 105 -14.77 -1.74 -2.26
N ARG A 106 -15.57 -1.17 -1.35
CA ARG A 106 -17.01 -1.41 -1.34
C ARG A 106 -17.65 -0.79 -2.58
N GLU A 107 -18.81 -1.29 -2.99
CA GLU A 107 -19.49 -0.80 -4.19
C GLU A 107 -19.78 0.71 -4.12
N ALA A 108 -20.21 1.22 -2.97
CA ALA A 108 -20.46 2.65 -2.76
C ALA A 108 -19.18 3.50 -2.96
N GLU A 109 -18.06 3.03 -2.41
CA GLU A 109 -16.74 3.67 -2.52
C GLU A 109 -16.22 3.66 -3.96
N ALA A 110 -16.34 2.52 -4.64
CA ALA A 110 -15.96 2.39 -6.06
C ALA A 110 -16.82 3.28 -6.96
N LYS A 111 -18.12 3.41 -6.68
CA LYS A 111 -19.03 4.29 -7.42
C LYS A 111 -18.65 5.76 -7.21
N ALA A 112 -18.40 6.18 -5.96
CA ALA A 112 -18.00 7.53 -5.62
C ALA A 112 -16.69 7.96 -6.30
N LEU A 113 -15.66 7.10 -6.27
CA LEU A 113 -14.37 7.36 -6.91
C LEU A 113 -14.50 7.48 -8.45
N ARG A 114 -15.27 6.58 -9.09
CA ARG A 114 -15.53 6.67 -10.54
C ARG A 114 -16.28 7.96 -10.91
N THR A 115 -17.24 8.40 -10.09
CA THR A 115 -17.95 9.66 -10.34
C THR A 115 -17.03 10.87 -10.17
N LEU A 116 -16.18 10.88 -9.14
CA LEU A 116 -15.19 11.92 -8.92
C LEU A 116 -14.19 12.00 -10.08
N GLU A 117 -13.70 10.87 -10.55
CA GLU A 117 -12.79 10.81 -11.70
C GLU A 117 -13.47 11.28 -12.99
N LYS A 118 -14.74 10.89 -13.24
CA LYS A 118 -15.53 11.39 -14.37
C LYS A 118 -15.74 12.90 -14.31
N LEU A 119 -16.03 13.44 -13.14
CA LEU A 119 -16.15 14.89 -12.92
C LEU A 119 -14.82 15.60 -13.19
N ARG A 120 -13.71 15.04 -12.72
CA ARG A 120 -12.37 15.57 -12.95
C ARG A 120 -11.98 15.54 -14.44
N ARG A 121 -12.27 14.45 -15.14
CA ARG A 121 -11.94 14.28 -16.57
C ARG A 121 -12.89 15.05 -17.49
N GLY A 122 -14.16 15.17 -17.10
CA GLY A 122 -15.19 15.93 -17.82
C GLY A 122 -14.98 17.45 -17.75
N PHE A 123 -14.18 17.95 -16.81
CA PHE A 123 -13.79 19.37 -16.77
C PHE A 123 -12.66 19.72 -17.75
N ASP A 124 -11.91 18.72 -18.23
CA ASP A 124 -10.79 18.89 -19.18
C ASP A 124 -11.21 18.61 -20.64
N SER A 125 -12.39 18.04 -20.86
CA SER A 125 -12.95 17.79 -22.18
C SER A 125 -13.97 18.86 -22.54
N THR A 126 -13.52 19.90 -23.21
CA THR A 126 -14.43 20.81 -23.92
C THR A 126 -15.17 20.02 -25.01
N GLU A 127 -16.49 19.94 -24.85
CA GLU A 127 -17.54 19.57 -25.81
C GLU A 127 -17.90 18.08 -26.00
N GLY A 128 -19.21 17.79 -25.81
CA GLY A 128 -19.92 16.78 -26.62
C GLY A 128 -20.60 15.62 -25.88
N GLU A 129 -21.82 15.85 -25.39
CA GLU A 129 -22.97 14.93 -25.34
C GLU A 129 -22.77 13.40 -25.18
N SER A 130 -23.30 12.88 -24.07
CA SER A 130 -24.41 11.93 -24.15
C SER A 130 -25.24 12.01 -22.88
N ALA A 131 -26.40 12.63 -23.03
CA ALA A 131 -27.51 12.51 -22.08
C ALA A 131 -27.96 11.04 -22.05
N ASN A 132 -27.94 10.45 -20.85
CA ASN A 132 -29.00 9.51 -20.49
C ASN A 132 -29.30 9.71 -19.00
N ASP A 133 -30.33 10.52 -18.78
CA ASP A 133 -31.31 10.46 -17.70
C ASP A 133 -31.71 8.98 -17.47
N GLU A 134 -31.94 8.42 -16.29
CA GLU A 134 -32.89 8.79 -15.25
C GLU A 134 -32.52 8.01 -13.96
N HIS A 135 -32.33 8.70 -12.84
CA HIS A 135 -33.20 8.54 -11.66
C HIS A 135 -32.80 9.51 -10.55
N GLU A 136 -33.78 10.34 -10.23
CA GLU A 136 -33.87 11.23 -9.08
C GLU A 136 -33.66 10.46 -7.76
N ASP A 137 -32.76 10.98 -6.93
CA ASP A 137 -33.11 11.29 -5.55
C ASP A 137 -32.15 12.37 -5.07
N ALA A 138 -32.70 13.58 -4.99
CA ALA A 138 -32.05 14.76 -4.44
C ALA A 138 -32.01 14.63 -2.92
N ASP A 139 -30.88 14.20 -2.38
CA ASP A 139 -30.51 14.54 -1.00
C ASP A 139 -29.26 15.43 -1.01
N ALA A 140 -29.49 16.69 -0.64
CA ALA A 140 -28.48 17.74 -0.52
C ALA A 140 -27.33 17.31 0.40
N PRO A 141 -26.10 17.82 0.18
CA PRO A 141 -24.95 17.44 0.98
C PRO A 141 -25.07 18.02 2.38
N LYS A 142 -25.36 17.17 3.38
CA LYS A 142 -25.09 17.50 4.78
C LYS A 142 -23.59 17.40 5.02
N ALA A 143 -22.89 18.49 4.73
CA ALA A 143 -21.65 18.80 5.42
C ALA A 143 -22.00 19.06 6.90
N ALA A 144 -21.76 18.07 7.75
CA ALA A 144 -21.77 18.25 9.20
C ALA A 144 -20.70 17.35 9.83
N SER A 145 -19.65 18.03 10.30
CA SER A 145 -18.74 17.65 11.39
C SER A 145 -17.72 16.54 11.12
N LEU A 146 -16.51 16.95 10.76
CA LEU A 146 -15.30 16.30 11.25
C LEU A 146 -15.32 16.38 12.78
N ALA A 147 -15.39 15.25 13.48
CA ALA A 147 -14.94 15.13 14.87
C ALA A 147 -14.74 13.66 15.25
N ASP A 148 -13.51 13.38 15.69
CA ASP A 148 -13.09 12.37 16.64
C ASP A 148 -13.46 10.89 16.45
N GLY A 149 -12.42 10.12 16.18
CA GLY A 149 -12.02 9.02 17.05
C GLY A 149 -12.99 7.83 17.15
N SER A 150 -12.53 6.68 16.65
CA SER A 150 -13.00 5.35 17.06
C SER A 150 -14.42 4.93 16.62
N GLY A 151 -14.71 5.01 15.32
CA GLY A 151 -15.86 4.31 14.70
C GLY A 151 -15.58 2.86 14.25
N TRP A 152 -14.33 2.40 14.37
CA TRP A 152 -13.89 1.11 13.82
C TRP A 152 -13.84 -0.04 14.82
N MET A 153 -13.92 0.25 16.13
CA MET A 153 -13.86 -0.77 17.17
C MET A 153 -15.27 -1.19 17.61
N PRO A 154 -15.57 -2.50 17.65
CA PRO A 154 -16.81 -2.99 18.25
C PRO A 154 -16.88 -2.58 19.72
N ALA A 155 -18.08 -2.20 20.19
CA ALA A 155 -18.30 -1.55 21.49
C ALA A 155 -17.75 -2.33 22.72
N ILE A 156 -17.46 -3.63 22.55
CA ILE A 156 -16.79 -4.48 23.53
C ILE A 156 -15.34 -4.05 23.84
N PHE A 157 -14.72 -3.19 23.02
CA PHE A 157 -13.32 -2.76 23.19
C PHE A 157 -13.17 -1.36 23.81
N LYS A 158 -14.25 -0.73 24.31
CA LYS A 158 -14.13 0.52 25.08
C LYS A 158 -13.37 0.25 26.39
N ALA A 159 -12.10 0.64 26.44
CA ALA A 159 -11.35 0.76 27.67
C ALA A 159 -12.01 1.84 28.54
N ALA A 160 -12.51 1.43 29.72
CA ALA A 160 -12.89 2.35 30.78
C ALA A 160 -11.63 3.10 31.24
N GLY A 161 -11.61 4.42 31.01
CA GLY A 161 -10.54 5.30 31.49
C GLY A 161 -10.52 5.36 33.02
N PRO A 162 -9.35 5.62 33.63
CA PRO A 162 -9.18 5.67 35.07
C PRO A 162 -9.99 6.83 35.66
N GLN A 163 -10.48 6.54 36.85
CA GLN A 163 -11.45 7.29 37.62
C GLN A 163 -10.76 8.50 38.25
N ASP A 164 -11.45 9.63 38.29
CA ASP A 164 -11.10 10.83 39.03
C ASP A 164 -10.53 10.50 40.41
N ALA A 165 -9.30 10.93 40.67
CA ALA A 165 -8.73 11.00 42.01
C ALA A 165 -8.01 12.33 42.15
N ALA A 166 -8.74 13.34 42.63
CA ALA A 166 -8.20 14.58 43.16
C ALA A 166 -8.86 14.87 44.53
N GLN A 167 -8.05 15.40 45.45
CA GLN A 167 -8.26 15.74 46.88
C GLN A 167 -7.95 14.62 47.90
N GLU A 168 -7.17 14.84 48.97
CA GLU A 168 -6.42 16.01 49.44
C GLU A 168 -5.41 15.62 50.55
N GLU A 169 -4.37 16.46 50.69
CA GLU A 169 -3.60 16.87 51.88
C GLU A 169 -2.91 15.91 52.88
N GLY A 170 -1.68 16.27 53.26
CA GLY A 170 -1.15 16.03 54.60
C GLY A 170 0.38 16.05 54.77
N SER A 171 0.91 17.15 55.36
CA SER A 171 2.17 17.30 56.15
C SER A 171 3.52 17.08 55.44
N GLU A 172 4.31 18.13 55.17
CA GLU A 172 5.26 18.86 56.07
C GLU A 172 6.70 18.31 56.09
N GLN A 173 7.58 19.11 55.45
CA GLN A 173 8.97 19.46 55.79
C GLN A 173 9.94 18.38 56.32
N ASP A 174 11.06 18.21 55.60
CA ASP A 174 12.35 18.54 56.20
C ASP A 174 13.40 18.87 55.13
N ALA A 175 14.28 19.81 55.44
CA ALA A 175 15.31 20.38 54.57
C ALA A 175 16.70 19.84 54.95
N THR A 176 17.62 19.76 53.96
CA THR A 176 19.09 19.97 54.04
C THR A 176 19.65 19.57 52.67
N GLU A 177 20.05 20.51 51.81
CA GLU A 177 21.43 21.07 51.69
C GLU A 177 22.51 20.00 51.45
N ASP A 178 23.03 19.96 50.22
CA ASP A 178 24.47 20.10 49.87
C ASP A 178 24.63 19.75 48.37
N ALA A 179 24.89 20.71 47.48
CA ALA A 179 26.16 21.42 47.25
C ALA A 179 27.14 20.63 46.35
N GLU A 180 27.23 21.12 45.10
CA GLU A 180 28.43 21.14 44.23
C GLU A 180 28.96 19.77 43.73
N ALA A 181 29.61 19.58 42.59
CA ALA A 181 30.24 20.45 41.61
C ALA A 181 30.59 19.61 40.36
N MET A 182 30.77 20.28 39.21
CA MET A 182 31.76 20.01 38.14
C MET A 182 31.70 18.65 37.42
N ALA A 183 31.28 18.62 36.16
CA ALA A 183 32.15 18.73 34.97
C ALA A 183 33.07 17.51 34.75
N ASP A 184 32.77 16.69 33.74
CA ASP A 184 33.66 16.52 32.57
C ASP A 184 33.01 15.61 31.49
N GLU A 185 33.15 16.04 30.23
CA GLU A 185 33.04 15.26 29.00
C GLU A 185 34.49 15.04 28.50
N PRO A 186 34.80 14.31 27.40
CA PRO A 186 34.59 12.91 27.01
C PRO A 186 35.92 12.12 26.84
N ALA A 187 35.81 10.87 26.35
CA ALA A 187 36.77 10.12 25.51
C ALA A 187 37.74 9.11 26.16
N GLU A 188 37.66 7.86 25.68
CA GLU A 188 38.74 6.88 25.41
C GLU A 188 38.05 5.71 24.67
N ALA A 189 38.32 5.28 23.43
CA ALA A 189 39.54 5.09 22.63
C ALA A 189 40.50 4.01 23.16
N LEU A 190 40.18 2.73 22.94
CA LEU A 190 41.14 1.61 22.83
C LEU A 190 40.52 0.57 21.86
N ALA A 191 41.08 0.28 20.67
CA ALA A 191 42.35 -0.42 20.38
C ALA A 191 42.32 -1.86 20.96
N ALA A 192 42.74 -2.93 20.28
CA ALA A 192 43.50 -3.14 19.05
C ALA A 192 43.17 -4.55 18.50
#